data_AF-A0A9D7BI89-F1
#
_entry.id   AF-A0A9D7BI89-F1
#
_cell.length_a   1.000
_cell.length_b   1.000
_cell.length_c   1.000
_cell.angle_alpha   90.00
_cell.angle_beta   90.00
_cell.angle_gamma   90.00
#
_symmetry.space_group_name_H-M   'P 1'
#
loop_
_entity.id
_entity.type
_entity.pdbx_description
1 polymer ?
#
loop_
_entity_poly.entity_id
_entity_poly.type
_entity_poly.pdbx_seq_one_letter_code
_entity_poly.pdbx_strand_id
1 'polypeptide(L)'
;MYSGNLSTIGVEGKEYFWEYIYEWIDDHDEIKIAFRVNFIHEVDKEKWFDFKLLPVNDDTLKVTDMFKGKDEHLKTGLPEALILLSRKIFKKSIISSTNFQDYKISNRVAFEKATKVWQRLVKRDMQFMLKLVTRIS
;
A
#
# COMPACT_ATOMS: atom_id res chain seq x y z
N MET A 1 16.30 10.44 -3.67
CA MET A 1 15.12 10.73 -2.84
C MET A 1 14.06 11.37 -3.73
N TYR A 2 12.82 10.88 -3.70
CA TYR A 2 11.70 11.38 -4.51
C TYR A 2 10.52 11.71 -3.61
N SER A 3 9.75 12.75 -3.93
CA SER A 3 8.57 13.15 -3.14
C SER A 3 7.36 13.45 -4.01
N GLY A 4 6.18 13.42 -3.40
CA GLY A 4 4.93 13.79 -4.06
C GLY A 4 3.75 13.81 -3.11
N ASN A 5 2.57 14.10 -3.66
CA ASN A 5 1.32 14.16 -2.92
C ASN A 5 0.39 13.02 -3.32
N LEU A 6 -0.44 12.58 -2.38
CA LEU A 6 -1.41 11.51 -2.56
C LEU A 6 -2.73 11.89 -1.88
N SER A 7 -3.85 11.68 -2.56
CA SER A 7 -5.19 11.84 -1.99
C SER A 7 -5.88 10.48 -1.87
N THR A 8 -6.53 10.22 -0.75
CA THR A 8 -7.25 8.96 -0.50
C THR A 8 -8.63 9.21 0.06
N ILE A 9 -9.53 8.23 -0.13
CA ILE A 9 -10.87 8.22 0.46
C ILE A 9 -10.93 7.09 1.46
N GLY A 10 -11.17 7.43 2.72
CA GLY A 10 -11.34 6.48 3.81
C GLY A 10 -12.63 5.67 3.71
N VAL A 11 -12.76 4.67 4.58
CA VAL A 11 -13.93 3.78 4.60
C VAL A 11 -15.22 4.52 4.97
N GLU A 12 -15.11 5.63 5.69
CA GLU A 12 -16.18 6.56 6.05
C GLU A 12 -16.47 7.60 4.94
N GLY A 13 -15.81 7.51 3.79
CA GLY A 13 -16.02 8.43 2.67
C GLY A 13 -15.33 9.79 2.84
N LYS A 14 -14.53 9.98 3.90
CA LYS A 14 -13.76 11.20 4.12
C LYS A 14 -12.50 11.21 3.24
N GLU A 15 -12.18 12.39 2.70
CA GLU A 15 -10.93 12.61 1.96
C GLU A 15 -9.75 12.89 2.90
N TYR A 16 -8.60 12.35 2.52
CA TYR A 16 -7.33 12.53 3.21
C TYR A 16 -6.25 12.95 2.21
N PHE A 17 -5.37 13.85 2.63
CA PHE A 17 -4.26 14.34 1.83
C PHE A 17 -2.95 14.02 2.52
N TRP A 18 -2.03 13.45 1.75
CA TRP A 18 -0.77 12.90 2.23
C TRP A 18 0.38 13.44 1.41
N GLU A 19 1.50 13.66 2.08
CA GLU A 19 2.80 13.85 1.44
C GLU A 19 3.60 12.56 1.61
N TYR A 20 4.17 12.05 0.52
CA TYR A 20 5.05 10.89 0.57
C TYR A 20 6.45 11.24 0.08
N ILE A 21 7.42 10.57 0.67
CA ILE A 21 8.80 10.52 0.20
C ILE A 21 9.16 9.05 0.03
N TYR A 22 9.87 8.69 -1.04
CA TYR A 22 10.47 7.37 -1.16
C TYR A 22 11.96 7.40 -1.53
N GLU A 23 12.64 6.38 -1.05
CA GLU A 23 14.07 6.17 -1.23
C GLU A 23 14.41 4.67 -1.29
N TRP A 24 15.56 4.38 -1.90
CA TRP A 24 16.15 3.04 -1.85
C TRP A 24 17.01 2.97 -0.59
N ILE A 25 16.78 1.96 0.24
CA ILE A 25 17.49 1.74 1.50
C ILE A 25 18.10 0.35 1.53
N ASP A 26 19.18 0.22 2.28
CA ASP A 26 19.69 -1.08 2.72
C ASP A 26 19.00 -1.43 4.05
N ASP A 27 18.26 -2.55 4.06
CA ASP A 27 17.50 -3.02 5.21
C ASP A 27 17.75 -4.52 5.40
N HIS A 28 18.71 -4.85 6.26
CA HIS A 28 19.16 -6.22 6.53
C HIS A 28 19.71 -6.97 5.30
N ASP A 29 20.68 -6.37 4.59
CA ASP A 29 21.32 -6.93 3.40
C ASP A 29 20.40 -7.05 2.17
N GLU A 30 19.21 -6.45 2.24
CA GLU A 30 18.26 -6.35 1.14
C GLU A 30 18.06 -4.88 0.73
N ILE A 31 18.19 -4.60 -0.57
CA ILE A 31 17.86 -3.29 -1.12
C ILE A 31 16.33 -3.17 -1.23
N LYS A 32 15.72 -2.29 -0.44
CA LYS A 32 14.27 -2.03 -0.42
C LYS A 32 13.95 -0.62 -0.88
N ILE A 33 12.72 -0.42 -1.33
CA ILE A 33 12.13 0.89 -1.59
C ILE A 33 11.27 1.22 -0.37
N ALA A 34 11.65 2.25 0.39
CA ALA A 34 10.91 2.68 1.57
C ALA A 34 10.13 3.96 1.28
N PHE A 35 8.82 3.93 1.54
CA PHE A 35 7.95 5.10 1.54
C PHE A 35 7.74 5.57 2.97
N ARG A 36 7.99 6.86 3.19
CA ARG A 36 7.58 7.59 4.40
C ARG A 36 6.43 8.50 4.02
N VAL A 37 5.28 8.35 4.66
CA VAL A 37 4.08 9.11 4.33
C VAL A 37 3.56 9.87 5.53
N ASN A 38 3.40 11.18 5.38
CA ASN A 38 2.91 12.10 6.40
C ASN A 38 1.52 12.61 6.05
N PHE A 39 0.66 12.78 7.05
CA PHE A 39 -0.62 13.46 6.86
C PHE A 39 -0.38 14.97 6.78
N ILE A 40 -0.90 15.63 5.74
CA ILE A 40 -0.60 17.05 5.45
C ILE A 40 -1.07 17.99 6.58
N HIS A 41 -2.06 17.57 7.36
CA HIS A 41 -2.60 18.36 8.48
C HIS A 41 -2.11 17.90 9.86
N GLU A 42 -1.18 16.96 9.95
CA GLU A 42 -0.63 16.51 11.23
C GLU A 42 0.65 17.31 11.54
N VAL A 43 0.62 18.07 12.63
CA VAL A 43 1.77 18.88 13.09
C VAL A 43 2.88 17.97 13.63
N ASP A 44 2.51 16.77 14.07
CA ASP A 44 3.42 15.78 14.63
C ASP A 44 4.06 14.92 13.52
N LYS A 45 5.22 15.37 13.05
CA LYS A 45 6.01 14.68 12.01
C LYS A 45 6.58 13.33 12.47
N GLU A 46 6.49 12.97 13.76
CA GLU A 46 6.88 11.64 14.24
C GLU A 46 5.83 10.57 13.84
N LYS A 47 4.67 11.02 13.34
CA LYS A 47 3.56 10.16 12.94
C LYS A 47 3.55 9.79 11.45
N TRP A 48 4.66 9.30 10.91
CA TRP A 48 4.66 8.77 9.53
C TRP A 48 4.13 7.35 9.41
N PHE A 49 3.58 7.03 8.24
CA PHE A 49 3.22 5.69 7.79
C PHE A 49 4.40 5.09 7.01
N ASP A 50 4.86 3.92 7.45
CA ASP A 50 5.96 3.17 6.81
C ASP A 50 5.41 2.10 5.87
N PHE A 51 5.91 2.11 4.64
CA PHE A 51 5.54 1.17 3.59
C PHE A 51 6.79 0.80 2.76
N LYS A 52 7.18 -0.47 2.79
CA LYS A 52 8.40 -0.92 2.12
C LYS A 52 8.10 -1.97 1.05
N LEU A 53 8.85 -1.89 -0.04
CA LEU A 53 8.84 -2.83 -1.14
C LEU A 53 10.22 -3.46 -1.34
N LEU A 54 10.25 -4.77 -1.54
CA LEU A 54 11.43 -5.51 -1.93
C LEU A 54 11.34 -5.90 -3.40
N PRO A 55 12.30 -5.54 -4.26
CA PRO A 55 12.40 -6.12 -5.59
C PRO A 55 12.67 -7.61 -5.50
N VAL A 56 11.79 -8.43 -6.08
CA VAL A 56 11.95 -9.89 -6.13
C VAL A 56 12.56 -10.31 -7.46
N ASN A 57 12.21 -9.60 -8.54
CA ASN A 57 12.74 -9.77 -9.88
C ASN A 57 12.52 -8.48 -10.71
N ASP A 58 12.80 -8.54 -12.01
CA ASP A 58 12.70 -7.40 -12.92
C ASP A 58 11.27 -6.84 -13.05
N ASP A 59 10.24 -7.66 -12.86
CA ASP A 59 8.85 -7.25 -13.07
C ASP A 59 8.02 -7.19 -11.78
N THR A 60 8.59 -7.56 -10.63
CA THR A 60 7.83 -7.77 -9.39
C THR A 60 8.47 -7.07 -8.20
N LEU A 61 7.63 -6.33 -7.46
CA LEU A 61 7.93 -5.80 -6.14
C LEU A 61 7.03 -6.47 -5.11
N LYS A 62 7.58 -6.78 -3.94
CA LYS A 62 6.87 -7.40 -2.81
C LYS A 62 6.73 -6.41 -1.67
N VAL A 63 5.52 -6.19 -1.16
CA VAL A 63 5.31 -5.42 0.07
C VAL A 63 5.91 -6.22 1.23
N THR A 64 6.95 -5.70 1.89
CA THR A 64 7.57 -6.36 3.06
C THR A 64 7.04 -5.82 4.36
N ASP A 65 6.85 -4.50 4.42
CA ASP A 65 6.45 -3.81 5.64
C ASP A 65 5.29 -2.88 5.34
N MET A 66 4.25 -3.02 6.14
CA MET A 66 3.05 -2.21 6.08
C MET A 66 2.49 -2.20 7.51
N PHE A 67 2.47 -1.03 8.16
CA PHE A 67 2.01 -0.82 9.55
C PHE A 67 2.93 -1.34 10.68
N LYS A 68 4.05 -0.66 10.95
CA LYS A 68 4.63 -0.74 12.31
C LYS A 68 3.97 0.32 13.22
N GLY A 69 2.88 -0.06 13.90
CA GLY A 69 2.38 0.64 15.09
C GLY A 69 1.33 1.76 14.92
N LYS A 70 0.67 1.92 13.76
CA LYS A 70 -0.32 3.00 13.54
C LYS A 70 -1.58 2.53 12.81
N ASP A 71 -2.40 1.72 13.50
CA ASP A 71 -3.62 1.11 12.95
C ASP A 71 -4.66 2.12 12.40
N GLU A 72 -4.60 3.37 12.84
CA GLU A 72 -5.54 4.43 12.48
C GLU A 72 -5.56 4.70 10.97
N HIS A 73 -4.42 4.55 10.29
CA HIS A 73 -4.31 4.77 8.86
C HIS A 73 -4.85 3.62 7.99
N LEU A 74 -5.24 2.47 8.57
CA LEU A 74 -5.86 1.36 7.82
C LEU A 74 -7.23 1.71 7.24
N LYS A 75 -7.90 2.67 7.87
CA LYS A 75 -9.24 3.11 7.50
C LYS A 75 -9.24 4.25 6.50
N THR A 76 -8.09 4.88 6.23
CA THR A 76 -7.99 6.06 5.36
C THR A 76 -7.84 5.74 3.87
N GLY A 77 -7.71 4.46 3.52
CA GLY A 77 -7.45 4.02 2.14
C GLY A 77 -6.00 4.27 1.68
N LEU A 78 -5.12 4.69 2.61
CA LEU A 78 -3.70 4.95 2.34
C LEU A 78 -2.93 3.72 1.83
N PRO A 79 -3.07 2.53 2.43
CA PRO A 79 -2.33 1.34 1.99
C PRO A 79 -2.64 0.97 0.54
N GLU A 80 -3.92 1.00 0.18
CA GLU A 80 -4.38 0.73 -1.19
C GLU A 80 -3.81 1.73 -2.18
N ALA A 81 -3.82 3.01 -1.80
CA ALA A 81 -3.32 4.08 -2.65
C ALA A 81 -1.80 3.97 -2.86
N LEU A 82 -1.03 3.55 -1.85
CA LEU A 82 0.41 3.34 -1.98
C LEU A 82 0.75 2.15 -2.87
N ILE A 83 -0.02 1.07 -2.82
CA ILE A 83 0.15 -0.07 -3.75
C ILE A 83 -0.08 0.38 -5.20
N LEU A 84 -1.17 1.12 -5.45
CA LEU A 84 -1.48 1.64 -6.78
C LEU A 84 -0.43 2.65 -7.28
N LEU A 85 0.01 3.54 -6.39
CA LEU A 85 1.08 4.49 -6.68
C LEU A 85 2.37 3.78 -7.05
N SER A 86 2.75 2.74 -6.29
CA SER A 86 3.96 1.95 -6.54
C SER A 86 3.91 1.26 -7.89
N ARG A 87 2.77 0.64 -8.24
CA ARG A 87 2.55 0.05 -9.56
C ARG A 87 2.71 1.09 -10.68
N LYS A 88 2.23 2.31 -10.46
CA LYS A 88 2.34 3.42 -11.44
C LYS A 88 3.79 3.92 -11.58
N ILE A 89 4.50 4.14 -10.47
CA ILE A 89 5.87 4.66 -10.47
C ILE A 89 6.84 3.65 -11.10
N PHE A 90 6.80 2.41 -10.63
CA PHE A 90 7.79 1.42 -11.02
C PHE A 90 7.39 0.61 -12.25
N LYS A 91 6.13 0.68 -12.68
CA LYS A 91 5.57 -0.13 -13.77
C LYS A 91 5.76 -1.64 -13.56
N LYS A 92 5.79 -2.06 -12.30
CA LYS A 92 5.98 -3.45 -11.86
C LYS A 92 4.70 -4.01 -11.22
N SER A 93 4.54 -5.33 -11.26
CA SER A 93 3.55 -6.03 -10.45
C SER A 93 3.88 -5.86 -8.97
N ILE A 94 2.85 -5.61 -8.15
CA ILE A 94 3.00 -5.50 -6.69
C ILE A 94 2.34 -6.72 -6.06
N ILE A 95 3.12 -7.52 -5.34
CA ILE A 95 2.64 -8.68 -4.57
C ILE A 95 2.71 -8.38 -3.08
N SER A 96 1.85 -9.02 -2.29
CA SER A 96 1.92 -8.94 -0.83
C SER A 96 2.98 -9.89 -0.27
N SER A 97 3.51 -9.62 0.92
CA SER A 97 4.33 -10.56 1.71
C SER A 97 3.65 -11.90 1.96
N THR A 98 2.32 -11.91 1.83
CA THR A 98 1.47 -13.10 1.90
C THR A 98 1.20 -13.61 0.49
N ASN A 99 1.92 -14.65 0.07
CA ASN A 99 1.43 -15.57 -0.96
C ASN A 99 0.06 -16.06 -0.51
N PHE A 100 -1.03 -15.57 -1.13
CA PHE A 100 -2.38 -16.08 -0.88
C PHE A 100 -2.55 -17.55 -1.29
N GLN A 101 -1.55 -18.16 -1.94
CA GLN A 101 -1.56 -19.56 -2.36
C GLN A 101 -1.14 -20.54 -1.26
N ASP A 102 -0.41 -20.12 -0.21
CA ASP A 102 0.09 -21.03 0.84
C ASP A 102 -0.60 -20.78 2.19
N TYR A 103 -1.85 -21.23 2.27
CA TYR A 103 -2.73 -21.06 3.42
C TYR A 103 -2.43 -22.05 4.55
N LYS A 104 -1.24 -21.99 5.15
CA LYS A 104 -0.92 -22.58 6.46
C LYS A 104 0.29 -21.84 7.01
N ILE A 105 0.12 -20.92 7.95
CA ILE A 105 0.99 -20.75 9.14
C ILE A 105 0.44 -19.62 10.03
N SER A 106 0.51 -19.88 11.31
CA SER A 106 -0.04 -19.24 12.50
C SER A 106 0.58 -17.88 12.86
N ASN A 107 -0.03 -16.76 12.45
CA ASN A 107 0.07 -15.48 13.16
C ASN A 107 -1.11 -14.55 12.82
N ARG A 108 -2.19 -14.63 13.62
CA ARG A 108 -3.56 -14.26 13.22
C ARG A 108 -3.93 -12.77 13.30
N VAL A 109 -3.15 -11.90 13.95
CA VAL A 109 -3.62 -10.51 14.22
C VAL A 109 -3.21 -9.49 13.15
N ALA A 110 -1.96 -9.54 12.65
CA ALA A 110 -1.54 -8.71 11.51
C ALA A 110 -2.22 -9.15 10.19
N PHE A 111 -2.58 -10.44 10.13
CA PHE A 111 -3.16 -11.11 8.98
C PHE A 111 -4.51 -10.53 8.54
N GLU A 112 -5.41 -10.21 9.49
CA GLU A 112 -6.75 -9.72 9.12
C GLU A 112 -6.73 -8.35 8.46
N LYS A 113 -5.84 -7.46 8.91
CA LYS A 113 -5.78 -6.07 8.44
C LYS A 113 -5.24 -5.98 7.02
N ALA A 114 -4.12 -6.66 6.75
CA ALA A 114 -3.57 -6.76 5.40
C ALA A 114 -4.54 -7.50 4.44
N THR A 115 -5.21 -8.55 4.92
CA THR A 115 -6.22 -9.28 4.13
C THR A 115 -7.39 -8.37 3.73
N LYS A 116 -7.89 -7.54 4.65
CA LYS A 116 -8.98 -6.59 4.36
C LYS A 116 -8.56 -5.56 3.29
N VAL A 117 -7.34 -5.03 3.36
CA VAL A 117 -6.78 -4.12 2.34
C VAL A 117 -6.74 -4.81 0.96
N TRP A 118 -6.21 -6.03 0.90
CA TRP A 118 -6.11 -6.77 -0.37
C TRP A 118 -7.48 -7.13 -0.95
N GLN A 119 -8.42 -7.59 -0.11
CA GLN A 119 -9.79 -7.86 -0.53
C GLN A 119 -10.49 -6.60 -1.05
N ARG A 120 -10.22 -5.42 -0.46
CA ARG A 120 -10.75 -4.14 -0.97
C ARG A 120 -10.16 -3.77 -2.34
N LEU A 121 -8.86 -3.99 -2.55
CA LEU A 121 -8.22 -3.78 -3.85
C LEU A 121 -8.81 -4.69 -4.92
N VAL A 122 -8.91 -6.00 -4.66
CA VAL A 122 -9.48 -6.97 -5.61
C VAL A 122 -10.93 -6.64 -5.94
N LYS A 123 -11.75 -6.27 -4.93
CA LYS A 123 -13.14 -5.82 -5.17
C LYS A 123 -13.21 -4.53 -5.98
N ARG A 124 -12.33 -3.56 -5.73
CA ARG A 124 -12.30 -2.30 -6.49
C ARG A 124 -11.83 -2.51 -7.92
N ASP A 125 -10.80 -3.31 -8.16
CA ASP A 125 -10.35 -3.65 -9.51
C ASP A 125 -11.45 -4.38 -10.29
N MET A 126 -12.16 -5.34 -9.66
CA MET A 126 -13.34 -5.97 -10.28
C MET A 126 -14.44 -4.97 -10.60
N GLN A 127 -14.76 -4.04 -9.68
CA GLN A 127 -15.78 -3.02 -9.93
C GLN A 127 -15.36 -2.02 -11.02
N PHE A 128 -14.07 -1.68 -11.10
CA PHE A 128 -13.53 -0.83 -12.15
C PHE A 128 -13.60 -1.52 -13.51
N MET A 129 -13.26 -2.82 -13.56
CA MET A 129 -13.41 -3.66 -14.75
C MET A 129 -14.88 -3.84 -15.16
N LEU A 130 -15.79 -4.06 -14.21
CA LEU A 130 -17.24 -4.15 -14.47
C LEU A 130 -17.83 -2.82 -14.99
N LYS A 131 -17.37 -1.67 -14.49
CA LYS A 131 -17.74 -0.34 -15.01
C LYS A 131 -17.18 -0.05 -16.41
N LEU A 132 -16.03 -0.62 -16.75
CA LEU A 132 -15.46 -0.54 -18.10
C LEU A 132 -16.26 -1.39 -19.10
N VAL A 133 -16.67 -2.60 -18.72
CA VAL A 133 -17.46 -3.50 -19.57
C VAL A 133 -18.87 -2.96 -19.82
N THR A 134 -19.50 -2.33 -18.82
CA THR A 134 -20.87 -1.78 -18.94
C THR A 134 -20.96 -0.44 -19.68
N ARG A 135 -19.84 0.22 -19.97
CA ARG A 135 -19.80 1.45 -20.80
C ARG A 135 -19.53 1.17 -22.29
N ILE A 136 -19.38 -0.10 -22.68
CA ILE A 136 -19.19 -0.54 -24.07
C ILE A 136 -20.48 -1.18 -24.62
N SER A 137 -21.63 -0.97 -23.97
CA SER A 137 -22.93 -1.48 -24.42
C SER A 137 -23.85 -0.33 -24.84
#